data_AF-A0A6J2XTT7-F1
#
_entry.id   AF-A0A6J2XTT7-F1
#
_cell.length_a   1.000
_cell.length_b   1.000
_cell.length_c   1.000
_cell.angle_alpha   90.00
_cell.angle_beta   90.00
_cell.angle_gamma   90.00
#
_symmetry.space_group_name_H-M   'P 1'
#
loop_
_entity.id
_entity.type
_entity.pdbx_description
1 polymer ?
#
loop_
_entity_poly.entity_id
_entity_poly.type
_entity_poly.pdbx_seq_one_letter_code
_entity_poly.pdbx_strand_id
1 'polypeptide(L)'
;MRVLGLVLVCSCLVTSGFGDISNKTFPETFKFGAATAAYQVEGAWNEDGKRESIWDKFVHEDPTRVKDQLNGDVACDSYHKWQEDIELLKELGVKLYRFSISWPRILPNGTPNKINQAGIDYYRKVT
;
A
#
# COMPACT_ATOMS: atom_id res chain seq x y z
N MET A 1 -52.77 54.36 -0.50
CA MET A 1 -52.98 53.39 -1.60
C MET A 1 -51.61 52.99 -2.12
N ARG A 2 -51.28 51.68 -2.02
CA ARG A 2 -50.10 50.96 -2.59
C ARG A 2 -48.73 51.24 -1.97
N VAL A 3 -47.82 50.27 -1.77
CA VAL A 3 -47.83 48.86 -1.33
C VAL A 3 -46.43 48.70 -0.70
N LEU A 4 -46.33 48.14 0.50
CA LEU A 4 -45.05 47.77 1.11
C LEU A 4 -44.35 46.72 0.23
N GLY A 5 -43.12 46.99 -0.20
CA GLY A 5 -42.24 46.01 -0.81
C GLY A 5 -41.03 45.76 0.09
N LEU A 6 -41.21 44.98 1.16
CA LEU A 6 -40.10 44.50 1.97
C LEU A 6 -39.49 43.29 1.24
N VAL A 7 -38.40 43.49 0.51
CA VAL A 7 -37.63 42.38 -0.09
C VAL A 7 -36.82 41.75 1.03
N LEU A 8 -37.29 40.61 1.54
CA LEU A 8 -36.53 39.78 2.46
C LEU A 8 -35.50 38.99 1.66
N VAL A 9 -34.27 39.50 1.57
CA VAL A 9 -33.14 38.72 1.06
C VAL A 9 -32.76 37.71 2.13
N CYS A 10 -33.28 36.48 2.01
CA CYS A 10 -32.82 35.37 2.83
C CYS A 10 -31.42 34.98 2.37
N SER A 11 -30.41 35.59 2.99
CA SER A 11 -29.04 35.11 2.94
C SER A 11 -29.01 33.75 3.63
N CYS A 12 -29.13 32.68 2.83
CA CYS A 12 -28.77 31.35 3.29
C CYS A 12 -27.25 31.38 3.50
N LEU A 13 -26.83 31.66 4.74
CA LEU A 13 -25.50 31.33 5.19
C LEU A 13 -25.37 29.81 5.11
N VAL A 14 -24.82 29.32 4.01
CA VAL A 14 -24.24 27.99 3.96
C VAL A 14 -23.07 28.05 4.93
N THR A 15 -23.32 27.68 6.18
CA THR A 15 -22.25 27.39 7.12
C THR A 15 -21.63 26.09 6.62
N SER A 16 -20.58 26.23 5.81
CA SER A 16 -19.65 25.13 5.54
C SER A 16 -19.04 24.75 6.88
N GLY A 17 -19.71 23.85 7.60
CA GLY A 17 -19.27 23.30 8.86
C GLY A 17 -18.07 22.41 8.64
N PHE A 18 -16.92 22.98 8.29
CA PHE A 18 -15.64 22.36 8.54
C PHE A 18 -15.49 22.35 10.07
N GLY A 19 -15.95 21.27 10.69
CA GLY A 19 -15.72 21.04 12.11
C GLY A 19 -14.22 21.17 12.38
N ASP A 20 -13.87 22.02 13.33
CA ASP A 20 -12.48 22.32 13.68
C ASP A 20 -11.74 21.02 14.07
N ILE A 21 -10.75 20.64 13.25
CA ILE A 21 -9.88 19.48 13.46
C ILE A 21 -8.66 19.84 14.30
N SER A 22 -8.40 21.13 14.55
CA SER A 22 -7.14 21.62 15.12
C SER A 22 -6.83 21.08 16.52
N ASN A 23 -7.85 20.61 17.24
CA ASN A 23 -7.71 20.11 18.62
C ASN A 23 -8.29 18.70 18.83
N LYS A 24 -8.54 17.93 17.77
CA LYS A 24 -8.99 16.55 17.90
C LYS A 24 -7.81 15.59 17.87
N THR A 25 -7.71 14.75 18.89
CA THR A 25 -6.73 13.66 18.96
C THR A 25 -7.42 12.32 18.69
N PHE A 26 -6.65 11.38 18.15
CA PHE A 26 -7.12 9.99 18.06
C PHE A 26 -7.09 9.33 19.44
N PRO A 27 -7.92 8.30 19.68
CA PRO A 27 -7.78 7.46 20.87
C PRO A 27 -6.35 6.92 20.99
N GLU A 28 -5.85 6.75 22.22
CA GLU A 28 -4.49 6.23 22.46
C GLU A 28 -4.24 4.85 21.83
N THR A 29 -5.31 4.07 21.63
CA THR A 29 -5.26 2.75 20.98
C THR A 29 -5.21 2.80 19.45
N PHE A 30 -5.36 3.99 18.85
CA PHE A 30 -5.34 4.15 17.39
C PHE A 30 -3.92 4.02 16.86
N LYS A 31 -3.75 3.27 15.76
CA LYS A 31 -2.46 3.08 15.11
C LYS A 31 -2.46 3.69 13.72
N PHE A 32 -1.62 4.71 13.54
CA PHE A 32 -1.24 5.14 12.20
C PHE A 32 -0.21 4.18 11.61
N GLY A 33 -0.38 3.89 10.33
CA GLY A 33 0.43 2.93 9.62
C GLY A 33 0.53 3.19 8.13
N ALA A 34 1.45 2.47 7.51
CA ALA A 34 1.57 2.37 6.06
C ALA A 34 1.27 0.94 5.61
N ALA A 35 0.96 0.78 4.33
CA ALA A 35 0.66 -0.53 3.76
C ALA A 35 1.25 -0.71 2.37
N THR A 36 1.70 -1.93 2.07
CA THR A 36 2.26 -2.33 0.77
C THR A 36 1.69 -3.69 0.36
N ALA A 37 1.99 -4.11 -0.88
CA ALA A 37 1.78 -5.47 -1.34
C ALA A 37 3.05 -5.98 -2.04
N ALA A 38 3.32 -7.27 -1.88
CA ALA A 38 4.58 -7.91 -2.24
C ALA A 38 5.00 -7.62 -3.68
N TYR A 39 4.13 -7.89 -4.66
CA TYR A 39 4.43 -7.67 -6.08
C TYR A 39 4.71 -6.19 -6.43
N GLN A 40 4.15 -5.26 -5.65
CA GLN A 40 4.28 -3.82 -5.93
C GLN A 40 5.61 -3.23 -5.43
N VAL A 41 6.29 -3.89 -4.47
CA VAL A 41 7.47 -3.30 -3.81
C VAL A 41 8.69 -4.23 -3.76
N GLU A 42 8.51 -5.55 -3.66
CA GLU A 42 9.61 -6.48 -3.40
C GLU A 42 10.63 -6.57 -4.53
N GLY A 43 10.17 -6.73 -5.78
CA GLY A 43 11.06 -7.15 -6.85
C GLY A 43 11.59 -8.57 -6.64
N ALA A 44 12.81 -8.82 -7.14
CA ALA A 44 13.51 -10.09 -7.04
C ALA A 44 12.61 -11.26 -7.46
N TRP A 45 11.96 -11.09 -8.61
CA TRP A 45 10.79 -11.88 -9.00
C TRP A 45 11.11 -13.37 -9.23
N ASN A 46 12.36 -13.71 -9.51
CA ASN A 46 12.84 -15.06 -9.80
C ASN A 46 14.04 -15.48 -8.92
N GLU A 47 14.32 -14.72 -7.85
CA GLU A 47 15.45 -14.98 -6.96
C GLU A 47 15.11 -15.95 -5.83
N ASP A 48 16.14 -16.60 -5.28
CA ASP A 48 16.07 -17.46 -4.09
C ASP A 48 14.91 -18.47 -4.12
N GLY A 49 14.61 -19.02 -5.29
CA GLY A 49 13.59 -20.04 -5.48
C GLY A 49 12.15 -19.53 -5.56
N LYS A 50 11.90 -18.20 -5.58
CA LYS A 50 10.59 -17.65 -5.97
C LYS A 50 10.25 -18.08 -7.40
N ARG A 51 8.97 -18.36 -7.63
CA ARG A 51 8.45 -18.64 -8.98
C ARG A 51 7.56 -17.51 -9.49
N GLU A 52 7.25 -17.62 -10.78
CA GLU A 52 6.34 -16.73 -11.50
C GLU A 52 4.95 -16.73 -10.83
N SER A 53 4.44 -15.53 -10.56
CA SER A 53 3.04 -15.28 -10.20
C SER A 53 2.21 -15.04 -11.46
N ILE A 54 0.87 -15.02 -11.32
CA ILE A 54 -0.01 -14.62 -12.42
C ILE A 54 0.32 -13.20 -12.92
N TRP A 55 0.74 -12.30 -12.02
CA TRP A 55 1.11 -10.94 -12.40
C TRP A 55 2.41 -10.90 -13.21
N ASP A 56 3.43 -11.65 -12.79
CA ASP A 56 4.69 -11.80 -13.54
C ASP A 56 4.38 -12.25 -14.97
N LYS A 57 3.64 -13.36 -15.10
CA LYS A 57 3.22 -13.91 -16.39
C LYS A 57 2.43 -12.91 -17.23
N PHE A 58 1.43 -12.27 -16.62
CA PHE A 58 0.52 -11.37 -17.31
C PHE A 58 1.24 -10.18 -17.97
N VAL A 59 2.25 -9.62 -17.30
CA VAL A 59 3.03 -8.49 -17.84
C VAL A 59 4.19 -8.92 -18.73
N HIS A 60 4.81 -10.08 -18.47
CA HIS A 60 5.88 -10.62 -19.33
C HIS A 60 5.34 -11.11 -20.69
N GLU A 61 4.14 -11.66 -20.73
CA GLU A 61 3.50 -12.10 -21.99
C GLU A 61 3.19 -10.93 -22.93
N ASP A 62 2.81 -9.79 -22.40
CA ASP A 62 2.47 -8.60 -23.18
C ASP A 62 2.62 -7.33 -22.32
N PRO A 63 3.78 -6.65 -22.43
CA PRO A 63 4.05 -5.42 -21.67
C PRO A 63 3.08 -4.28 -21.99
N THR A 64 2.42 -4.29 -23.17
CA THR A 64 1.50 -3.22 -23.57
C THR A 64 0.22 -3.17 -22.73
N ARG A 65 -0.05 -4.23 -21.95
CA ARG A 65 -1.15 -4.30 -20.97
C ARG A 65 -0.97 -3.31 -19.81
N VAL A 66 0.26 -2.86 -19.56
CA VAL A 66 0.57 -1.82 -18.57
C VAL A 66 0.83 -0.52 -19.32
N LYS A 67 0.19 0.58 -18.90
CA LYS A 67 0.25 1.89 -19.59
C LYS A 67 1.67 2.33 -19.94
N ASP A 68 2.60 2.18 -19.00
CA ASP A 68 4.00 2.60 -19.14
C ASP A 68 4.93 1.41 -19.45
N GLN A 69 4.35 0.24 -19.74
CA GLN A 69 5.05 -1.01 -20.06
C GLN A 69 6.04 -1.48 -18.98
N LEU A 70 5.78 -1.08 -17.73
CA LEU A 70 6.56 -1.45 -16.55
C LEU A 70 6.09 -2.79 -15.97
N ASN A 71 6.96 -3.43 -15.20
CA ASN A 71 6.71 -4.70 -14.51
C ASN A 71 7.18 -4.66 -13.05
N GLY A 72 6.95 -5.76 -12.34
CA GLY A 72 7.34 -5.92 -10.93
C GLY A 72 8.69 -6.59 -10.73
N ASP A 73 9.55 -6.68 -11.75
CA ASP A 73 10.77 -7.48 -11.70
C ASP A 73 11.73 -6.96 -10.62
N VAL A 74 11.85 -5.63 -10.52
CA VAL A 74 12.66 -4.90 -9.52
C VAL A 74 11.77 -4.12 -8.56
N ALA A 75 10.70 -3.47 -9.04
CA ALA A 75 9.80 -2.64 -8.23
C ALA A 75 10.55 -1.58 -7.39
N CYS A 76 10.36 -1.55 -6.05
CA CYS A 76 11.11 -0.71 -5.12
C CYS A 76 12.38 -1.39 -4.58
N ASP A 77 12.64 -2.63 -5.01
CA ASP A 77 13.74 -3.48 -4.55
C ASP A 77 13.68 -3.79 -3.04
N SER A 78 12.48 -3.80 -2.45
CA SER A 78 12.26 -4.08 -1.02
C SER A 78 12.68 -5.49 -0.60
N TYR A 79 12.90 -6.41 -1.54
CA TYR A 79 13.49 -7.71 -1.22
C TYR A 79 14.92 -7.57 -0.67
N HIS A 80 15.71 -6.67 -1.28
CA HIS A 80 17.08 -6.38 -0.87
C HIS A 80 17.17 -5.24 0.14
N LYS A 81 16.25 -4.27 0.05
CA LYS A 81 16.27 -3.01 0.80
C LYS A 81 15.29 -2.94 1.96
N TRP A 82 14.81 -4.07 2.47
CA TRP A 82 13.83 -4.10 3.56
C TRP A 82 14.29 -3.34 4.81
N GLN A 83 15.60 -3.26 5.10
CA GLN A 83 16.10 -2.45 6.21
C GLN A 83 15.85 -0.94 6.00
N GLU A 84 16.03 -0.46 4.76
CA GLU A 84 15.79 0.93 4.40
C GLU A 84 14.29 1.27 4.54
N ASP A 85 13.41 0.37 4.08
CA ASP A 85 11.96 0.53 4.23
C ASP A 85 11.55 0.64 5.71
N ILE A 86 12.11 -0.21 6.58
CA ILE A 86 11.84 -0.16 8.02
C ILE A 86 12.34 1.15 8.63
N GLU A 87 13.49 1.65 8.20
CA GLU A 87 14.02 2.92 8.71
C GLU A 87 13.14 4.10 8.30
N LEU A 88 12.71 4.15 7.04
CA LEU A 88 11.77 5.17 6.54
C LEU A 88 10.44 5.15 7.31
N LEU A 89 9.92 3.97 7.65
CA LEU A 89 8.70 3.85 8.46
C LEU A 89 8.88 4.39 9.89
N LYS A 90 10.07 4.21 10.49
CA LYS A 90 10.39 4.80 11.79
C LYS A 90 10.52 6.32 11.71
N GLU A 91 11.22 6.83 10.70
CA GLU A 91 11.36 8.27 10.45
C GLU A 91 10.00 8.95 10.24
N LEU A 92 9.09 8.29 9.52
CA LEU A 92 7.70 8.73 9.34
C LEU A 92 6.89 8.74 10.66
N GLY A 93 7.35 8.03 11.69
CA GLY A 93 6.70 7.99 13.01
C GLY A 93 5.50 7.07 13.10
N VAL A 94 5.26 6.22 12.08
CA VAL A 94 4.13 5.27 12.09
C VAL A 94 4.38 4.10 13.05
N LYS A 95 3.30 3.49 13.53
CA LYS A 95 3.33 2.41 14.53
C LYS A 95 2.84 1.07 13.99
N LEU A 96 2.42 1.04 12.72
CA LEU A 96 1.92 -0.14 12.05
C LEU A 96 2.45 -0.19 10.63
N TYR A 97 2.96 -1.35 10.23
CA TYR A 97 3.25 -1.65 8.84
C TYR A 97 2.48 -2.90 8.43
N ARG A 98 1.64 -2.77 7.40
CA ARG A 98 0.85 -3.87 6.87
C ARG A 98 1.36 -4.23 5.48
N PHE A 99 2.01 -5.38 5.36
CA PHE A 99 2.47 -5.91 4.08
C PHE A 99 1.74 -7.23 3.75
N SER A 100 1.83 -7.68 2.50
CA SER A 100 1.35 -9.00 2.08
C SER A 100 2.53 -9.95 1.88
N ILE A 101 2.29 -11.25 2.01
CA ILE A 101 3.26 -12.30 1.69
C ILE A 101 3.08 -12.73 0.23
N SER A 102 4.18 -12.84 -0.52
CA SER A 102 4.24 -13.38 -1.87
C SER A 102 4.06 -14.89 -1.83
N TRP A 103 2.88 -15.37 -2.22
CA TRP A 103 2.60 -16.81 -2.30
C TRP A 103 3.68 -17.58 -3.07
N PRO A 104 4.03 -17.24 -4.33
CA PRO A 104 5.01 -18.03 -5.09
C PRO A 104 6.45 -17.90 -4.56
N ARG A 105 6.71 -17.00 -3.60
CA ARG A 105 7.98 -16.95 -2.86
C ARG A 105 8.03 -17.98 -1.75
N ILE A 106 6.90 -18.29 -1.09
CA ILE A 106 6.81 -19.33 -0.04
C ILE A 106 6.51 -20.72 -0.60
N LEU A 107 5.51 -20.80 -1.49
CA LEU A 107 5.06 -22.04 -2.12
C LEU A 107 5.26 -21.92 -3.64
N PRO A 108 6.48 -22.17 -4.15
CA PRO A 108 6.82 -21.99 -5.56
C PRO A 108 5.97 -22.83 -6.52
N ASN A 109 5.45 -23.97 -6.06
CA ASN A 109 4.56 -24.85 -6.83
C ASN A 109 3.07 -24.62 -6.49
N GLY A 110 2.73 -23.56 -5.75
CA GLY A 110 1.37 -23.27 -5.30
C GLY A 110 0.83 -24.20 -4.19
N THR A 111 1.55 -25.28 -3.85
CA THR A 111 1.12 -26.31 -2.90
C THR A 111 2.14 -26.50 -1.78
N PRO A 112 1.75 -27.00 -0.59
CA PRO A 112 2.63 -27.14 0.56
C PRO A 112 3.64 -28.29 0.44
N ASN A 113 3.65 -29.05 -0.67
CA ASN A 113 4.58 -30.15 -0.89
C ASN A 113 6.04 -29.72 -1.07
N LYS A 114 6.25 -28.46 -1.47
CA LYS A 114 7.57 -27.84 -1.63
C LYS A 114 7.50 -26.43 -1.09
N ILE A 115 8.08 -26.24 0.08
CA ILE A 115 8.20 -24.94 0.75
C ILE A 115 9.57 -24.37 0.46
N ASN A 116 9.64 -23.10 0.11
CA ASN A 116 10.88 -22.38 -0.09
C ASN A 116 11.34 -21.70 1.22
N GLN A 117 12.39 -22.24 1.83
CA GLN A 117 12.90 -21.74 3.11
C GLN A 117 13.46 -20.32 3.00
N ALA A 118 14.12 -19.97 1.90
CA ALA A 118 14.66 -18.62 1.70
C ALA A 118 13.55 -17.55 1.72
N GLY A 119 12.39 -17.86 1.13
CA GLY A 119 11.21 -17.01 1.20
C GLY A 119 10.70 -16.80 2.64
N ILE A 120 10.69 -17.86 3.45
CA ILE A 120 10.33 -17.76 4.88
C ILE A 120 11.33 -16.87 5.62
N ASP A 121 12.63 -17.09 5.38
CA ASP A 121 13.68 -16.36 6.06
C ASP A 121 13.70 -14.87 5.68
N TYR A 122 13.26 -14.52 4.47
CA TYR A 122 12.99 -13.13 4.09
C TYR A 122 11.91 -12.49 4.98
N TYR A 123 10.69 -13.07 5.04
CA TYR A 123 9.61 -12.46 5.84
C TYR A 123 9.87 -12.46 7.35
N ARG A 124 10.71 -13.39 7.85
CA ARG A 124 11.20 -13.36 9.23
C ARG A 124 12.10 -12.16 9.54
N LYS A 125 12.81 -11.61 8.55
CA LYS A 125 13.63 -10.41 8.73
C LYS A 125 12.77 -9.14 8.76
N VAL A 126 11.69 -9.12 7.97
CA VAL A 126 10.78 -7.97 7.85
C VAL A 126 9.78 -7.85 9.02
N THR A 127 9.58 -8.94 9.77
CA THR A 127 8.71 -8.99 10.96
C THR A 127 9.49 -8.75 12.23
#